data_AF-A0A9X9F2L4-F1
#
_entry.id   AF-A0A9X9F2L4-F1
#
_cell.length_a   1.000
_cell.length_b   1.000
_cell.length_c   1.000
_cell.angle_alpha   90.00
_cell.angle_beta   90.00
_cell.angle_gamma   90.00
#
_symmetry.space_group_name_H-M   'P 1'
#
loop_
_entity.id
_entity.type
_entity.pdbx_description
1 polymer ?
#
loop_
_entity_poly.entity_id
_entity_poly.type
_entity_poly.pdbx_seq_one_letter_code
_entity_poly.pdbx_strand_id
1 'polypeptide(L)' 'LSTNQASKEMLHFLAAAVKAKMNILVAGATGTGKSEFMKYLASHIPNGWKKERTLVVEDNPELYLHRIFPEHHFVPMQC' A
#
# COMPACT_ATOMS: atom_id res chain seq x y z
N LEU A 1 9.50 -12.68 4.00
CA LEU A 1 8.47 -13.24 3.09
C LEU A 1 9.10 -14.43 2.38
N SER A 2 8.36 -15.51 2.15
CA SER A 2 8.85 -16.69 1.42
C SER A 2 9.22 -16.40 -0.04
N THR A 3 8.84 -15.22 -0.57
CA THR A 3 9.06 -14.80 -1.95
C THR A 3 10.49 -14.34 -2.25
N ASN A 4 11.30 -14.04 -1.23
CA ASN A 4 12.68 -13.55 -1.35
C ASN A 4 12.86 -12.30 -2.24
N GLN A 5 11.80 -11.50 -2.44
CA GLN A 5 11.82 -10.28 -3.26
C GLN A 5 12.43 -9.06 -2.55
N ALA A 6 12.50 -9.09 -1.22
CA ALA A 6 13.06 -8.03 -0.39
C ALA A 6 13.62 -8.63 0.92
N SER A 7 14.66 -8.00 1.46
CA SER A 7 15.21 -8.37 2.77
C SER A 7 14.25 -7.99 3.91
N LYS A 8 14.41 -8.61 5.07
CA LYS A 8 13.59 -8.32 6.25
C LYS A 8 13.81 -6.87 6.72
N GLU A 9 15.05 -6.39 6.65
CA GLU A 9 15.46 -5.05 7.03
C GLU A 9 14.80 -3.99 6.14
N MET A 10 14.76 -4.24 4.83
CA MET A 10 14.06 -3.36 3.88
C MET A 10 12.57 -3.27 4.18
N LEU A 11 11.92 -4.42 4.44
CA LEU A 11 10.49 -4.45 4.77
C LEU A 11 10.19 -3.72 6.08
N HIS A 12 11.04 -3.89 7.10
CA HIS A 12 10.91 -3.14 8.36
C HIS A 12 11.06 -1.64 8.15
N PHE A 13 12.07 -1.22 7.36
CA PHE A 13 12.26 0.19 7.03
C PHE A 13 11.05 0.78 6.31
N LEU A 14 10.53 0.09 5.30
CA LEU A 14 9.38 0.56 4.52
C LEU A 14 8.10 0.60 5.36
N ALA A 15 7.87 -0.38 6.24
CA ALA A 15 6.76 -0.36 7.18
C ALA A 15 6.85 0.85 8.15
N ALA A 16 8.06 1.18 8.61
CA ALA A 16 8.28 2.38 9.42
C ALA A 16 8.06 3.68 8.62
N ALA A 17 8.50 3.73 7.36
CA ALA A 17 8.29 4.87 6.47
C ALA A 17 6.80 5.13 6.19
N VAL A 18 6.00 4.08 5.98
CA VAL A 18 4.53 4.18 5.84
C VAL A 18 3.91 4.77 7.11
N LYS A 19 4.28 4.25 8.29
CA LYS A 19 3.77 4.74 9.58
C LYS A 19 4.19 6.19 9.88
N ALA A 20 5.36 6.60 9.38
CA ALA A 20 5.85 7.98 9.44
C ALA A 20 5.25 8.90 8.36
N LYS A 21 4.33 8.40 7.52
CA LYS A 21 3.67 9.14 6.42
C LYS A 21 4.65 9.73 5.41
N MET A 22 5.74 9.02 5.13
CA MET A 22 6.68 9.41 4.08
C MET A 22 6.09 9.17 2.69
N ASN A 23 6.51 9.97 1.72
CA ASN A 23 6.21 9.74 0.32
C ASN A 23 7.07 8.59 -0.21
N ILE A 24 6.43 7.59 -0.84
CA ILE A 24 7.08 6.42 -1.41
C ILE A 24 6.67 6.30 -2.88
N LEU A 25 7.65 6.26 -3.78
CA LEU A 25 7.44 5.96 -5.20
C LEU A 25 7.85 4.51 -5.48
N VAL A 26 6.92 3.72 -6.02
CA VAL A 26 7.20 2.35 -6.48
C VAL A 26 7.31 2.36 -8.00
N ALA A 27 8.48 2.01 -8.53
CA ALA A 27 8.78 2.04 -9.96
C ALA A 27 9.27 0.69 -10.48
N GLY A 28 9.17 0.47 -11.80
CA GLY A 28 9.51 -0.80 -12.46
C GLY A 28 8.67 -1.06 -13.71
N ALA A 29 9.07 -2.05 -14.51
CA ALA A 29 8.36 -2.42 -15.74
C ALA A 29 6.93 -2.95 -15.46
N THR A 30 6.07 -3.00 -16.48
CA THR A 30 4.76 -3.62 -16.37
C THR A 30 4.89 -5.11 -16.00
N GLY A 31 4.01 -5.60 -15.12
CA GLY A 31 4.04 -7.01 -14.69
C GLY A 31 5.07 -7.36 -13.62
N THR A 32 5.88 -6.42 -13.12
CA THR A 32 6.90 -6.69 -12.08
C THR A 32 6.36 -6.67 -10.65
N GLY A 33 5.04 -6.65 -10.46
CA GLY A 33 4.41 -6.73 -9.13
C GLY A 33 4.30 -5.41 -8.35
N LYS A 34 4.38 -4.25 -9.00
CA LYS A 34 4.26 -2.93 -8.34
C LYS A 34 2.96 -2.77 -7.55
N SER A 35 1.81 -3.02 -8.20
CA SER A 35 0.49 -2.91 -7.58
C SER A 35 0.36 -3.87 -6.40
N GLU A 36 0.92 -5.07 -6.51
CA GLU A 36 0.94 -6.05 -5.41
C GLU A 36 1.81 -5.58 -4.24
N PHE A 37 2.97 -4.99 -4.53
CA PHE A 37 3.82 -4.42 -3.49
C PHE A 37 3.17 -3.21 -2.81
N MET A 38 2.42 -2.40 -3.54
CA MET A 38 1.62 -1.31 -2.96
C MET A 38 0.55 -1.82 -2.00
N LYS A 39 -0.11 -2.95 -2.28
CA LYS A 39 -1.05 -3.58 -1.33
C LYS A 39 -0.34 -4.00 -0.04
N TYR A 40 0.86 -4.56 -0.14
CA TYR A 40 1.69 -4.88 1.02
C TYR A 40 2.00 -3.62 1.86
N LEU A 41 2.43 -2.53 1.22
CA LEU A 41 2.70 -1.26 1.92
C LEU A 41 1.42 -0.69 2.56
N ALA A 42 0.29 -0.76 1.86
CA ALA A 42 -1.00 -0.28 2.35
C ALA A 42 -1.45 -1.02 3.63
N SER A 43 -1.09 -2.30 3.80
CA SER A 43 -1.37 -3.05 5.04
C SER A 43 -0.72 -2.45 6.30
N HIS A 44 0.32 -1.61 6.14
CA HIS A 44 1.01 -0.95 7.25
C HIS A 44 0.46 0.44 7.59
N ILE A 45 -0.56 0.92 6.86
CA ILE A 45 -1.27 2.17 7.18
C ILE A 45 -2.02 1.98 8.51
N PRO A 46 -1.81 2.82 9.54
CA PRO A 46 -2.42 2.60 10.85
C PRO A 46 -3.96 2.76 10.87
N ASN A 47 -4.69 1.76 11.38
CA ASN A 47 -6.16 1.79 11.56
C ASN A 47 -6.66 2.61 12.74
N GLY A 48 -5.78 2.92 13.70
CA GLY A 48 -6.17 3.53 14.98
C GLY A 48 -6.53 5.01 14.92
N TRP A 49 -6.30 5.68 13.80
CA TRP A 49 -6.66 7.09 13.65
C TRP A 49 -8.09 7.15 13.14
N LYS A 50 -9.06 7.31 14.06
CA LYS A 50 -10.52 7.40 13.80
C LYS A 50 -10.96 8.40 12.71
N LYS A 51 -10.04 9.11 12.04
CA LYS A 51 -10.30 10.13 11.03
C LYS A 51 -9.41 10.01 9.78
N GLU A 52 -8.46 9.09 9.70
CA GLU A 52 -7.62 8.98 8.51
C GLU A 52 -8.38 8.28 7.39
N ARG A 53 -8.40 8.92 6.22
CA ARG A 53 -9.00 8.42 4.99
C ARG A 53 -7.93 8.43 3.93
N THR A 54 -7.79 7.32 3.22
CA THR A 54 -6.84 7.21 2.12
C THR A 54 -7.61 7.21 0.81
N LEU A 55 -7.44 8.27 0.02
CA LEU A 55 -7.95 8.31 -1.35
C LEU A 55 -7.05 7.43 -2.24
N VAL A 56 -7.68 6.54 -3.00
CA VAL A 56 -7.00 5.69 -3.99
C VAL A 56 -7.52 6.11 -5.35
N VAL A 57 -6.65 6.69 -6.18
CA VAL A 57 -7.01 7.20 -7.51
C VAL A 57 -6.33 6.34 -8.57
N GLU A 58 -7.12 5.68 -9.42
CA GLU A 58 -6.64 4.78 -10.47
C GLU A 58 -7.56 4.87 -11.70
N ASP A 59 -7.00 4.90 -12.92
CA ASP A 59 -7.81 4.85 -14.15
C ASP A 59 -8.54 3.51 -14.30
N ASN A 60 -7.81 2.41 -14.06
CA ASN A 60 -8.34 1.06 -13.99
C ASN A 60 -8.03 0.47 -12.61
N PRO A 61 -9.04 0.25 -11.73
CA PRO A 61 -8.80 -0.21 -10.37
C PRO A 61 -8.08 -1.56 -10.31
N GLU A 62 -6.89 -1.60 -9.72
CA GLU A 62 -6.11 -2.84 -9.49
C GLU A 62 -5.92 -3.13 -8.00
N LEU A 63 -5.91 -2.09 -7.16
CA LEU A 63 -5.52 -2.24 -5.76
C LEU A 63 -6.65 -2.80 -4.88
N TYR A 64 -7.90 -2.40 -5.12
CA TYR A 64 -9.10 -2.82 -4.35
C TYR A 64 -8.90 -2.81 -2.81
N LEU A 65 -8.13 -1.86 -2.28
CA LEU A 65 -7.71 -1.86 -0.87
C LEU A 65 -8.89 -1.85 0.12
N HIS A 66 -10.00 -1.18 -0.24
CA HIS A 66 -11.23 -1.17 0.54
C HIS A 66 -11.85 -2.57 0.75
N ARG A 67 -11.58 -3.53 -0.15
CA ARG A 67 -12.05 -4.92 -0.03
C ARG A 67 -11.06 -5.79 0.71
N ILE A 68 -9.77 -5.58 0.47
CA ILE A 68 -8.68 -6.37 1.08
C ILE A 68 -8.54 -6.03 2.57
N PHE A 69 -8.74 -4.76 2.92
CA PHE A 69 -8.56 -4.22 4.26
C PHE A 69 -9.82 -3.47 4.71
N PRO A 70 -10.94 -4.19 4.98
CA PRO A 70 -12.24 -3.58 5.28
C PRO A 70 -12.26 -2.73 6.56
N GLU A 71 -11.31 -2.98 7.47
CA GLU A 71 -11.12 -2.20 8.70
C GLU A 71 -10.46 -0.83 8.46
N HIS A 72 -9.91 -0.60 7.26
CA HIS A 72 -9.30 0.66 6.86
C HIS A 72 -10.29 1.50 6.03
N HIS A 73 -10.24 2.82 6.18
CA HIS A 73 -11.08 3.73 5.39
C HIS A 73 -10.40 4.12 4.06
N PHE A 74 -10.39 3.20 3.10
CA PHE A 74 -9.96 3.47 1.72
C PHE A 74 -11.13 3.99 0.88
N VAL A 75 -10.95 5.13 0.23
CA VAL A 75 -11.93 5.75 -0.68
C VAL A 75 -11.42 5.56 -2.10
N PRO A 76 -11.96 4.62 -2.89
CA PRO A 76 -11.57 4.47 -4.29
C PRO A 76 -12.22 5.57 -5.13
N MET A 77 -11.44 6.13 -6.05
CA MET A 77 -11.88 7.03 -7.10
C MET A 77 -11.31 6.50 -8.42
N GLN A 78 -12.20 6.32 -9.40
CA GLN A 78 -11.80 6.01 -10.77
C GLN A 78 -11.79 7.29 -11.59
N CYS A 79 -10.73 7.53 -12.35
CA CYS A 79 -10.58 8.70 -13.20
C CYS A 79 -10.43 8.34 -14.68
#